data_AF-A0A961WM02-F1
#
_entry.id   AF-A0A961WM02-F1
#
_cell.length_a   1.000
_cell.length_b   1.000
_cell.length_c   1.000
_cell.angle_alpha   90.00
_cell.angle_beta   90.00
_cell.angle_gamma   90.00
#
_symmetry.space_group_name_H-M   'P 1'
#
loop_
_entity.id
_entity.type
_entity.pdbx_description
1 polymer ?
#
loop_
_entity_poly.entity_id
_entity_poly.type
_entity_poly.pdbx_seq_one_letter_code
_entity_poly.pdbx_strand_id
1 'polypeptide(L)'
;MPGERTPATIDALSKRNGLLASMAEEFFPRLGPYAAAAEIVDALWRFRTRGGYQRARSGGKVSPIEARMREILDAKDHVPTVDSVAKTLKSLHNRSE
;
A
#
# COMPACT_ATOMS: atom_id res chain seq x y z
N MET A 1 25.30 17.45 3.39
CA MET A 1 24.19 18.41 3.57
C MET A 1 22.88 17.63 3.62
N PRO A 2 22.00 17.84 4.61
CA PRO A 2 20.69 17.19 4.65
C PRO A 2 19.72 17.99 3.76
N GLY A 3 19.77 17.78 2.44
CA GLY A 3 19.02 18.60 1.48
C GLY A 3 18.38 17.88 0.30
N GLU A 4 18.79 16.65 -0.02
CA GLU A 4 18.35 15.97 -1.26
C GLU A 4 17.37 14.79 -1.06
N ARG A 5 16.84 14.58 0.15
CA ARG A 5 15.92 13.45 0.41
C ARG A 5 14.45 13.73 0.06
N THR A 6 14.09 14.97 -0.21
CA THR A 6 12.70 15.40 -0.39
C THR A 6 12.04 14.84 -1.65
N PRO A 7 12.67 14.86 -2.84
CA PRO A 7 12.05 14.35 -4.07
C PRO A 7 11.78 12.84 -4.00
N ALA A 8 12.80 12.04 -3.66
CA ALA A 8 12.69 10.58 -3.60
C ALA A 8 11.66 10.09 -2.56
N THR A 9 11.49 10.82 -1.45
CA THR A 9 10.50 10.48 -0.42
C THR A 9 9.08 10.80 -0.90
N ILE A 10 8.88 11.92 -1.60
CA ILE A 10 7.58 12.30 -2.16
C ILE A 10 7.17 11.33 -3.26
N ASP A 11 8.10 10.92 -4.13
CA ASP A 11 7.84 9.94 -5.18
C ASP A 11 7.48 8.56 -4.61
N ALA A 12 8.22 8.11 -3.59
CA ALA A 12 7.91 6.85 -2.90
C ALA A 12 6.52 6.87 -2.25
N LEU A 13 6.16 7.98 -1.59
CA LEU A 13 4.83 8.14 -1.00
C LEU A 13 3.72 8.18 -2.06
N SER A 14 3.96 8.86 -3.19
CA SER A 14 3.02 8.95 -4.29
C SER A 14 2.80 7.58 -4.94
N LYS A 15 3.88 6.85 -5.21
CA LYS A 15 3.83 5.47 -5.71
C LYS A 15 3.04 4.56 -4.76
N ARG A 16 3.36 4.60 -3.46
CA ARG A 16 2.62 3.82 -2.45
C ARG A 16 1.14 4.15 -2.45
N ASN A 17 0.78 5.43 -2.53
CA ASN A 17 -0.62 5.85 -2.54
C ASN A 17 -1.37 5.36 -3.79
N GLY A 18 -0.73 5.37 -4.96
CA GLY A 18 -1.29 4.78 -6.17
C GLY A 18 -1.51 3.27 -6.05
N LEU A 19 -0.54 2.55 -5.46
CA LEU A 19 -0.67 1.12 -5.20
C LEU A 19 -1.82 0.79 -4.23
N LEU A 20 -2.00 1.61 -3.18
CA LEU A 20 -3.10 1.45 -2.22
C LEU A 20 -4.47 1.64 -2.90
N ALA A 21 -4.62 2.65 -3.76
CA ALA A 21 -5.86 2.86 -4.50
C ALA A 21 -6.14 1.75 -5.50
N SER A 22 -5.14 1.38 -6.31
CA SER A 22 -5.27 0.27 -7.25
C SER A 22 -5.64 -1.04 -6.55
N MET A 23 -5.08 -1.31 -5.37
CA MET A 23 -5.44 -2.48 -4.58
C MET A 23 -6.87 -2.42 -4.04
N ALA A 24 -7.34 -1.25 -3.61
CA ALA A 24 -8.72 -1.06 -3.16
C ALA A 24 -9.72 -1.27 -4.30
N GLU A 25 -9.44 -0.71 -5.47
CA GLU A 25 -10.31 -0.83 -6.66
C GLU A 25 -10.37 -2.26 -7.19
N GLU A 26 -9.22 -2.94 -7.26
CA GLU A 26 -9.14 -4.27 -7.87
C GLU A 26 -9.67 -5.38 -6.95
N PHE A 27 -9.33 -5.33 -5.66
CA PHE A 27 -9.61 -6.42 -4.72
C PHE A 27 -10.79 -6.13 -3.79
N PHE A 28 -11.17 -4.86 -3.62
CA PHE A 28 -12.22 -4.42 -2.70
C PHE A 28 -13.23 -3.42 -3.32
N PRO A 29 -13.71 -3.61 -4.57
CA PRO A 29 -14.46 -2.59 -5.32
C PRO A 29 -15.81 -2.19 -4.70
N ARG A 30 -16.36 -3.01 -3.81
CA ARG A 30 -17.66 -2.79 -3.17
C ARG A 30 -17.55 -2.17 -1.77
N LEU A 31 -16.34 -1.97 -1.28
CA LEU A 31 -16.11 -1.42 0.05
C LEU A 31 -15.95 0.10 -0.02
N GLY A 32 -16.56 0.80 0.93
CA GLY A 32 -16.25 2.21 1.15
C GLY A 32 -14.79 2.40 1.58
N PRO A 33 -14.22 3.61 1.44
CA PRO A 33 -12.79 3.87 1.67
C PRO A 33 -12.26 3.38 3.02
N TYR A 34 -13.05 3.47 4.09
CA TYR A 34 -12.63 3.03 5.42
C TYR A 34 -12.59 1.50 5.55
N ALA A 35 -13.61 0.82 5.04
CA ALA A 35 -13.66 -0.65 5.06
C ALA A 35 -12.55 -1.24 4.19
N ALA A 36 -12.33 -0.69 2.98
CA ALA A 36 -11.20 -1.09 2.13
C ALA A 36 -9.85 -0.85 2.81
N ALA A 37 -9.68 0.29 3.49
CA ALA A 37 -8.45 0.59 4.23
C ALA A 37 -8.18 -0.41 5.36
N ALA A 38 -9.21 -0.83 6.10
CA ALA A 38 -9.07 -1.81 7.16
C ALA A 38 -8.61 -3.17 6.62
N GLU A 39 -9.24 -3.65 5.54
CA GLU A 39 -8.86 -4.91 4.87
C GLU A 39 -7.42 -4.86 4.34
N ILE A 40 -7.04 -3.77 3.67
CA ILE A 40 -5.68 -3.60 3.13
C ILE A 40 -4.64 -3.62 4.26
N VAL A 41 -4.90 -2.91 5.37
CA VAL A 41 -3.95 -2.83 6.49
C VAL A 41 -3.82 -4.18 7.19
N ASP A 42 -4.91 -4.89 7.46
CA ASP A 42 -4.86 -6.24 8.03
C ASP A 42 -4.11 -7.20 7.11
N ALA A 43 -4.37 -7.15 5.81
CA ALA A 43 -3.69 -8.00 4.83
C ALA A 43 -2.19 -7.71 4.74
N LEU A 44 -1.77 -6.43 4.74
CA LEU A 44 -0.36 -6.04 4.81
C LEU A 44 0.32 -6.52 6.10
N TRP A 45 -0.38 -6.41 7.23
CA TRP A 45 0.10 -6.92 8.52
C TRP A 45 0.33 -8.43 8.49
N ARG A 46 -0.65 -9.21 8.01
CA ARG A 46 -0.54 -10.67 7.89
C ARG A 46 0.58 -11.05 6.93
N PHE A 47 0.67 -10.38 5.77
CA PHE A 47 1.71 -10.64 4.79
C PHE A 47 3.12 -10.41 5.34
N ARG A 48 3.30 -9.32 6.10
CA ARG A 48 4.58 -9.01 6.75
C ARG A 48 4.93 -9.99 7.87
N THR A 49 3.99 -10.25 8.78
CA THR A 49 4.26 -11.03 10.01
C THR A 49 4.35 -12.52 9.76
N ARG A 50 3.66 -13.06 8.76
CA ARG A 50 3.69 -14.48 8.39
C ARG A 50 4.82 -14.84 7.41
N GLY A 51 5.81 -13.95 7.25
CA GLY A 51 6.98 -14.19 6.38
C GLY A 51 6.70 -14.11 4.88
N GLY A 52 5.49 -13.71 4.46
CA GLY A 52 5.15 -13.51 3.05
C GLY A 52 6.00 -12.43 2.40
N TYR A 53 6.23 -11.32 3.11
CA TYR A 53 7.10 -10.23 2.64
C TYR A 53 8.54 -10.70 2.38
N GLN A 54 9.13 -11.44 3.33
CA GLN A 54 10.50 -11.96 3.18
C GLN A 54 10.60 -12.94 2.02
N ARG A 55 9.65 -13.88 1.91
CA ARG A 55 9.57 -14.80 0.77
C ARG A 55 9.49 -14.07 -0.57
N ALA A 56 8.64 -13.06 -0.67
CA ALA A 56 8.45 -12.25 -1.88
C ALA A 56 9.71 -11.47 -2.27
N ARG A 57 10.44 -10.97 -1.26
CA ARG A 57 11.70 -10.24 -1.43
C ARG A 57 12.85 -11.16 -1.86
N SER A 58 12.84 -12.42 -1.43
CA SER A 58 13.82 -13.44 -1.83
C SER A 58 13.55 -14.09 -3.20
N GLY A 59 12.63 -13.55 -4.00
CA GLY A 59 12.30 -14.09 -5.33
C GLY A 59 11.39 -15.32 -5.31
N GLY A 60 10.71 -15.58 -4.19
CA GLY A 60 9.69 -16.63 -4.12
C GLY A 60 8.49 -16.32 -5.02
N LYS A 61 7.80 -17.37 -5.48
CA LYS A 61 6.55 -17.23 -6.25
C LYS A 61 5.50 -16.55 -5.38
N VAL A 62 4.90 -15.48 -5.89
CA VAL A 62 3.86 -14.70 -5.22
C VAL A 62 2.68 -14.46 -6.15
N SER A 63 1.50 -14.34 -5.56
CA SER A 63 0.30 -13.90 -6.25
C SER A 63 0.36 -12.42 -6.65
N PRO A 64 -0.48 -11.95 -7.60
CA PRO A 64 -0.53 -10.53 -7.97
C PRO A 64 -0.82 -9.59 -6.79
N ILE A 65 -1.65 -10.03 -5.84
CA ILE A 65 -1.97 -9.24 -4.64
C ILE A 65 -0.76 -9.18 -3.68
N GLU A 66 -0.04 -10.28 -3.48
CA GLU A 66 1.20 -10.31 -2.68
C GLU A 66 2.32 -9.47 -3.31
N ALA A 67 2.41 -9.45 -4.65
CA ALA A 67 3.34 -8.57 -5.36
C ALA A 67 3.03 -7.09 -5.08
N ARG A 68 1.75 -6.70 -5.11
CA ARG A 68 1.29 -5.35 -4.73
C ARG A 68 1.67 -5.01 -3.29
N MET A 69 1.40 -5.92 -2.36
CA MET A 69 1.73 -5.76 -0.94
C MET A 69 3.24 -5.59 -0.73
N ARG A 70 4.06 -6.36 -1.45
CA ARG A 70 5.52 -6.19 -1.45
C ARG A 70 5.91 -4.80 -1.90
N GLU A 71 5.37 -4.32 -3.02
CA GLU A 71 5.70 -2.98 -3.52
C GLU A 71 5.25 -1.85 -2.57
N ILE A 72 4.11 -2.01 -1.91
CA ILE A 72 3.63 -1.05 -0.88
C ILE A 72 4.62 -0.98 0.29
N LEU A 73 5.12 -2.14 0.74
CA LEU A 73 6.08 -2.24 1.84
C LEU A 73 7.51 -1.85 1.44
N ASP A 74 7.91 -2.06 0.18
CA ASP A 74 9.21 -1.61 -0.33
C ASP A 74 9.26 -0.09 -0.48
N ALA A 75 8.12 0.54 -0.78
CA ALA A 75 8.01 2.00 -0.80
C ALA A 75 8.15 2.63 0.60
N LYS A 76 7.89 1.85 1.67
CA LYS A 76 8.08 2.28 3.06
C LYS A 76 8.12 1.09 4.02
N ASP A 77 9.19 0.95 4.78
CA ASP A 77 9.48 -0.19 5.69
C ASP A 77 8.50 -0.39 6.88
N HIS A 78 7.31 0.21 6.87
CA HIS A 78 6.23 -0.02 7.84
C HIS A 78 4.87 -0.18 7.17
N VAL A 79 4.00 -0.95 7.83
CA VAL A 79 2.59 -1.05 7.46
C VAL A 79 1.93 0.31 7.75
N PRO A 80 1.22 0.93 6.78
CA PRO A 80 0.49 2.18 7.01
C PRO A 80 -0.70 1.96 7.97
N THR A 81 -1.17 3.02 8.60
CA THR A 81 -2.36 2.97 9.47
C THR A 81 -3.65 3.02 8.65
N VAL A 82 -4.74 2.48 9.19
CA VAL A 82 -6.07 2.52 8.55
C VAL A 82 -6.47 3.95 8.20
N ASP A 83 -6.34 4.88 9.14
CA ASP A 83 -6.67 6.29 8.90
C ASP A 83 -5.85 6.91 7.76
N SER A 84 -4.56 6.57 7.66
CA SER A 84 -3.71 7.09 6.58
C SER A 84 -4.13 6.54 5.22
N VAL A 85 -4.46 5.25 5.15
CA VAL A 85 -4.93 4.61 3.92
C VAL A 85 -6.31 5.16 3.55
N ALA A 86 -7.25 5.25 4.49
CA ALA A 86 -8.60 5.77 4.26
C ALA A 86 -8.57 7.22 3.75
N LYS A 87 -7.72 8.09 4.33
CA LYS A 87 -7.50 9.46 3.84
C LYS A 87 -6.97 9.46 2.40
N THR A 88 -5.99 8.61 2.11
CA THR A 88 -5.44 8.47 0.75
C THR A 88 -6.52 8.06 -0.23
N LEU A 89 -7.26 6.98 0.05
CA LEU A 89 -8.34 6.46 -0.81
C LEU A 89 -9.42 7.52 -1.04
N LYS A 90 -9.88 8.19 0.02
CA LYS A 90 -10.85 9.29 -0.11
C LYS A 90 -10.34 10.44 -0.97
N SER A 91 -9.07 10.85 -0.79
CA SER A 91 -8.51 11.94 -1.59
C SER A 91 -8.36 11.60 -3.07
N LEU A 92 -8.18 10.32 -3.40
CA LEU A 92 -8.00 9.85 -4.77
C LEU A 92 -9.36 9.69 -5.44
N HIS A 93 -10.35 9.12 -4.72
CA HIS A 93 -11.73 9.05 -5.18
C HIS A 93 -12.28 10.44 -5.56
N ASN A 94 -12.10 11.44 -4.69
CA ASN A 94 -12.54 12.82 -4.94
C ASN A 94 -11.79 13.54 -6.07
N ARG A 95 -10.70 12.98 -6.60
CA ARG A 95 -9.94 13.53 -7.74
C ARG A 95 -10.31 12.88 -9.07
N SER A 96 -11.08 11.80 -9.04
CA SER A 96 -11.53 11.04 -10.21
C SER A 96 -12.96 11.40 -10.64
N GLU A 97 -13.64 12.27 -9.89
CA GLU A 97 -14.92 12.93 -10.23
C GLU A 97 -14.68 14.33 -10.79
#